data_AF-A0A182P2M6-F1
#
_entry.id   AF-A0A182P2M6-F1
#
_cell.length_a   1.000
_cell.length_b   1.000
_cell.length_c   1.000
_cell.angle_alpha   90.00
_cell.angle_beta   90.00
_cell.angle_gamma   90.00
#
_symmetry.space_group_name_H-M   'P 1'
#
loop_
_entity.id
_entity.type
_entity.pdbx_description
1 polymer ?
#
loop_
_entity_poly.entity_id
_entity_poly.type
_entity_poly.pdbx_seq_one_letter_code
_entity_poly.pdbx_strand_id
1 'polypeptide(L)'
;MMAGSVPGRAIAIEQILSLCCQEGEEWGLQSRTCSSFNKSLELVPAGLHGMCLSTIEICCSKQHKIYQCTAGQIAARQGLSCSLKGDHSGGHNQISSLLQDCCEACKIGLVVGSSANKCSVEPFSFGAPWDDIYDVCCNDIKKEGEIILLGGNDEQGLCEQFPSICSQVCENVEGGSYVCKCHPGYELQDDKKTCVLLSDDDNEALEPKGCDTGFQYNKRTEECVDVNECATGEATCNLASQICRNTVGSFICIDIIAPDIACDAGYEPKNGKCVDKCNTSGH
;
A
#
# COMPACT_ATOMS: atom_id res chain seq x y z
N MET A 1 50.63 -36.13 34.08
CA MET A 1 50.43 -35.38 32.83
C MET A 1 49.09 -34.66 32.95
N MET A 2 49.13 -33.33 32.94
CA MET A 2 47.96 -32.48 33.16
C MET A 2 46.99 -32.64 31.99
N ALA A 3 45.72 -32.92 32.29
CA ALA A 3 44.63 -32.80 31.34
C ALA A 3 44.44 -31.31 31.03
N GLY A 4 44.81 -30.89 29.82
CA GLY A 4 44.57 -29.55 29.32
C GLY A 4 43.07 -29.35 29.11
N SER A 5 42.46 -28.48 29.91
CA SER A 5 41.13 -27.96 29.67
C SER A 5 41.13 -27.14 28.38
N VAL A 6 40.25 -27.50 27.44
CA VAL A 6 39.95 -26.67 26.27
C VAL A 6 39.31 -25.38 26.80
N PRO A 7 39.83 -24.18 26.47
CA PRO A 7 39.19 -22.94 26.85
C PRO A 7 37.88 -22.83 26.05
N GLY A 8 36.75 -22.89 26.75
CA GLY A 8 35.45 -22.63 26.16
C GLY A 8 35.47 -21.26 25.50
N ARG A 9 35.18 -21.20 24.20
CA ARG A 9 34.98 -19.93 23.49
C ARG A 9 33.79 -19.22 24.14
N ALA A 10 34.05 -18.17 24.90
CA ALA A 10 33.00 -17.24 25.29
C ALA A 10 32.42 -16.61 24.00
N ILE A 11 31.12 -16.75 23.78
CA ILE A 11 30.41 -16.06 22.70
C ILE A 11 30.35 -14.57 23.08
N ALA A 12 30.76 -13.69 22.19
CA ALA A 12 30.72 -12.26 22.45
C ALA A 12 29.26 -11.76 22.56
N ILE A 13 28.98 -10.83 23.46
CA ILE A 13 27.63 -10.25 23.67
C ILE A 13 27.06 -9.71 22.35
N GLU A 14 27.89 -9.06 21.53
CA GLU A 14 27.49 -8.55 20.21
C GLU A 14 26.97 -9.64 19.27
N GLN A 15 27.58 -10.83 19.28
CA GLN A 15 27.12 -11.96 18.44
C GLN A 15 25.76 -12.48 18.89
N ILE A 16 25.51 -12.47 20.21
CA ILE A 16 24.21 -12.83 20.78
C ILE A 16 23.16 -11.79 20.42
N LEU A 17 23.48 -10.50 20.54
CA LEU A 17 22.58 -9.41 20.12
C LEU A 17 22.23 -9.53 18.63
N SER A 18 23.22 -9.78 17.76
CA SER A 18 22.98 -9.97 16.33
C SER A 18 22.08 -11.18 16.04
N LEU A 19 22.35 -12.33 16.66
CA LEU A 19 21.52 -13.54 16.51
C LEU A 19 20.08 -13.28 16.97
N CYS A 20 19.89 -12.70 18.15
CA CYS A 20 18.58 -12.40 18.70
C CYS A 20 17.85 -11.34 17.87
N CYS A 21 18.56 -10.35 17.34
CA CYS A 21 17.98 -9.36 16.45
C CYS A 21 17.45 -10.00 15.16
N GLN A 22 18.23 -10.91 14.55
CA GLN A 22 17.82 -11.66 13.37
C GLN A 22 16.55 -12.48 13.63
N GLU A 23 16.47 -13.20 14.75
CA GLU A 23 15.26 -13.93 15.15
C GLU A 23 14.05 -13.00 15.32
N GLY A 24 14.28 -11.80 15.87
CA GLY A 24 13.26 -10.75 15.98
C GLY A 24 12.78 -10.26 14.62
N GLU A 25 13.67 -10.02 13.67
CA GLU A 25 13.32 -9.59 12.31
C GLU A 25 12.49 -10.66 11.59
N GLU A 26 12.90 -11.93 11.64
CA GLU A 26 12.13 -13.03 11.07
C GLU A 26 10.75 -13.17 11.74
N TRP A 27 10.68 -13.02 13.06
CA TRP A 27 9.42 -13.04 13.80
C TRP A 27 8.49 -11.90 13.37
N GLY A 28 9.05 -10.70 13.18
CA GLY A 28 8.31 -9.52 12.71
C GLY A 28 7.70 -9.69 11.31
N LEU A 29 8.31 -10.50 10.45
CA LEU A 29 7.73 -10.83 9.13
C LEU A 29 6.52 -11.77 9.22
N GLN A 30 6.48 -12.63 10.23
CA GLN A 30 5.47 -13.71 10.33
C GLN A 30 4.33 -13.37 11.30
N SER A 31 4.63 -12.60 12.33
CA SER A 31 3.72 -12.36 13.45
C SER A 31 3.21 -10.92 13.48
N ARG A 32 1.97 -10.76 13.92
CA ARG A 32 1.34 -9.43 14.09
C ARG A 32 1.81 -8.70 15.36
N THR A 33 2.39 -9.41 16.33
CA THR A 33 2.82 -8.85 17.62
C THR A 33 4.22 -9.32 17.99
N CYS A 34 5.03 -8.40 18.53
CA CYS A 34 6.41 -8.67 18.92
C CYS A 34 6.54 -9.23 20.35
N SER A 35 5.54 -9.00 21.21
CA SER A 35 5.54 -9.45 22.60
C SER A 35 5.27 -10.96 22.78
N SER A 36 4.82 -11.64 21.72
CA SER A 36 4.40 -13.05 21.77
C SER A 36 5.45 -14.03 21.23
N PHE A 37 6.74 -13.65 21.25
CA PHE A 37 7.81 -14.52 20.77
C PHE A 37 7.85 -15.83 21.57
N ASN A 38 7.80 -16.96 20.89
CA ASN A 38 7.65 -18.28 21.52
C ASN A 38 8.65 -19.34 21.03
N LYS A 39 9.63 -18.96 20.19
CA LYS A 39 10.66 -19.90 19.72
C LYS A 39 11.71 -20.17 20.82
N SER A 40 12.32 -21.36 20.76
CA SER A 40 13.37 -21.79 21.70
C SER A 40 14.70 -21.07 21.45
N LEU A 41 15.41 -20.70 22.53
CA LEU A 41 16.70 -20.00 22.49
C LEU A 41 17.87 -20.93 22.84
N GLU A 42 17.97 -22.08 22.17
CA GLU A 42 18.94 -23.14 22.48
C GLU A 42 20.41 -22.70 22.33
N LEU A 43 20.67 -21.80 21.38
CA LEU A 43 22.00 -21.26 21.11
C LEU A 43 22.42 -20.14 22.07
N VAL A 44 21.50 -19.65 22.91
CA VAL A 44 21.76 -18.54 23.83
C VAL A 44 21.92 -19.09 25.25
N PRO A 45 23.00 -18.73 25.98
CA PRO A 45 23.14 -19.11 27.37
C PRO A 45 21.97 -18.61 28.22
N ALA A 46 21.46 -19.43 29.14
CA ALA A 46 20.27 -19.12 29.95
C ALA A 46 20.35 -17.78 30.70
N GLY A 47 21.54 -17.40 31.17
CA GLY A 47 21.77 -16.11 31.85
C GLY A 47 21.59 -14.88 30.95
N LEU A 48 21.51 -15.06 29.63
CA LEU A 48 21.38 -13.98 28.64
C LEU A 48 20.03 -14.02 27.90
N HIS A 49 19.12 -14.92 28.27
CA HIS A 49 17.79 -15.04 27.64
C HIS A 49 16.98 -13.74 27.74
N GLY A 50 17.01 -13.05 28.88
CA GLY A 50 16.30 -11.77 29.02
C GLY A 50 16.77 -10.69 28.05
N MET A 51 18.09 -10.53 27.91
CA MET A 51 18.70 -9.60 26.95
C MET A 51 18.34 -9.97 25.50
N CYS A 52 18.35 -11.27 25.20
CA CYS A 52 17.97 -11.78 23.89
C CYS A 52 16.50 -11.45 23.56
N LEU A 53 15.57 -11.72 24.49
CA LEU A 53 14.14 -11.45 24.30
C LEU A 53 13.86 -9.96 24.09
N SER A 54 14.51 -9.07 24.85
CA SER A 54 14.41 -7.63 24.60
C SER A 54 14.95 -7.23 23.22
N THR A 55 16.04 -7.86 22.79
CA THR A 55 16.63 -7.60 21.46
C THR A 55 15.69 -8.06 20.34
N ILE A 56 15.08 -9.25 20.49
CA ILE A 56 14.06 -9.80 19.59
C ILE A 56 12.88 -8.83 19.47
N GLU A 57 12.36 -8.34 20.58
CA GLU A 57 11.21 -7.43 20.59
C GLU A 57 11.50 -6.10 19.87
N ILE A 58 12.69 -5.53 20.12
CA ILE A 58 13.16 -4.30 19.46
C ILE A 58 13.29 -4.52 17.96
N CYS A 59 13.95 -5.60 17.53
CA CYS A 59 14.20 -5.86 16.11
C CYS A 59 12.94 -6.29 15.36
N CYS A 60 12.01 -7.01 16.02
CA CYS A 60 10.68 -7.27 15.49
C CYS A 60 9.90 -5.97 15.26
N SER A 61 9.91 -5.06 16.24
CA SER A 61 9.19 -3.78 16.13
C SER A 61 9.79 -2.91 15.02
N LYS A 62 11.12 -2.90 14.89
CA LYS A 62 11.83 -2.29 13.76
C LYS A 62 11.36 -2.90 12.43
N GLN A 63 11.23 -4.22 12.34
CA GLN A 63 10.81 -4.88 11.11
C GLN A 63 9.36 -4.53 10.71
N HIS A 64 8.43 -4.47 11.66
CA HIS A 64 7.06 -3.99 11.40
C HIS A 64 7.05 -2.58 10.84
N LYS A 65 7.88 -1.69 11.40
CA LYS A 65 8.03 -0.30 10.93
C LYS A 65 8.59 -0.24 9.51
N ILE A 66 9.62 -1.03 9.19
CA ILE A 66 10.17 -1.14 7.83
C ILE A 66 9.08 -1.59 6.86
N TYR A 67 8.34 -2.66 7.18
CA TYR A 67 7.27 -3.18 6.33
C TYR A 67 6.17 -2.13 6.06
N GLN A 68 5.70 -1.44 7.11
CA GLN A 68 4.71 -0.37 6.98
C GLN A 68 5.23 0.79 6.11
N CYS A 69 6.48 1.17 6.29
CA CYS A 69 7.10 2.24 5.51
C CYS A 69 7.27 1.85 4.03
N THR A 70 7.72 0.62 3.75
CA THR A 70 7.82 0.08 2.39
C THR A 70 6.46 0.06 1.70
N ALA A 71 5.39 -0.34 2.41
CA ALA A 71 4.03 -0.28 1.89
C ALA A 71 3.63 1.16 1.52
N GLY A 72 3.96 2.14 2.37
CA GLY A 72 3.74 3.57 2.09
C GLY A 72 4.48 4.06 0.85
N GLN A 73 5.76 3.67 0.67
CA GLN A 73 6.52 4.02 -0.53
C GLN A 73 5.94 3.38 -1.80
N ILE A 74 5.47 2.13 -1.74
CA ILE A 74 4.81 1.46 -2.87
C ILE A 74 3.53 2.20 -3.24
N ALA A 75 2.70 2.57 -2.25
CA ALA A 75 1.49 3.34 -2.47
C ALA A 75 1.78 4.68 -3.17
N ALA A 76 2.82 5.40 -2.72
CA ALA A 76 3.27 6.64 -3.36
C ALA A 76 3.67 6.42 -4.83
N ARG A 77 4.50 5.40 -5.11
CA ARG A 77 4.97 5.06 -6.46
C ARG A 77 3.83 4.62 -7.40
N GLN A 78 2.80 3.98 -6.85
CA GLN A 78 1.61 3.56 -7.60
C GLN A 78 0.59 4.68 -7.80
N GLY A 79 0.89 5.89 -7.31
CA GLY A 79 -0.05 7.00 -7.38
C GLY A 79 -1.32 6.75 -6.57
N LEU A 80 -1.25 6.04 -5.44
CA LEU A 80 -2.35 5.86 -4.49
C LEU A 80 -2.36 6.97 -3.42
N SER A 81 -3.52 7.23 -2.79
CA SER A 81 -3.60 8.16 -1.66
C SER A 81 -2.88 7.62 -0.42
N CYS A 82 -2.17 8.48 0.32
CA CYS A 82 -1.46 8.07 1.54
C CYS A 82 -2.38 7.90 2.77
N SER A 83 -3.68 8.16 2.61
CA SER A 83 -4.68 8.01 3.66
C SER A 83 -5.19 6.57 3.73
N LEU A 84 -4.97 5.90 4.87
CA LEU A 84 -5.73 4.70 5.21
C LEU A 84 -7.06 5.17 5.79
N LYS A 85 -8.16 5.06 5.04
CA LYS A 85 -9.50 5.23 5.62
C LYS A 85 -9.74 4.08 6.59
N GLY A 86 -9.36 4.29 7.85
CA GLY A 86 -9.98 3.60 8.98
C GLY A 86 -11.40 4.10 9.09
N ASP A 87 -12.33 3.16 9.07
CA ASP A 87 -13.76 3.36 9.26
C ASP A 87 -14.03 4.40 10.37
N HIS A 88 -14.93 5.34 10.10
CA HIS A 88 -15.40 6.31 11.09
C HIS A 88 -16.19 5.55 12.16
N SER A 89 -15.49 5.04 13.16
CA SER A 89 -16.06 4.51 14.37
C SER A 89 -15.08 4.80 15.49
N GLY A 90 -15.49 5.69 16.39
CA GLY A 90 -14.73 6.13 17.55
C GLY A 90 -14.08 4.94 18.27
N GLY A 91 -12.76 4.89 18.19
CA GLY A 91 -11.93 3.89 18.83
C GLY A 91 -10.48 4.19 18.51
N HIS A 92 -9.78 4.83 19.45
CA HIS A 92 -8.32 4.95 19.40
C HIS A 92 -7.69 3.58 19.15
N ASN A 93 -7.27 3.29 17.92
CA ASN A 93 -6.33 2.23 17.59
C ASN A 93 -5.24 2.84 16.72
N GLN A 94 -4.23 3.40 17.40
CA GLN A 94 -2.94 3.76 16.83
C GLN A 94 -2.39 2.56 16.05
N ILE A 95 -2.09 2.77 14.76
CA ILE A 95 -1.08 2.15 13.87
C ILE A 95 -1.60 2.32 12.42
N SER A 96 -0.97 3.04 11.50
CA SER A 96 0.42 3.53 11.46
C SER A 96 0.51 4.93 10.83
N SER A 97 0.75 5.95 11.66
CA SER A 97 1.22 7.27 11.17
C SER A 97 2.48 7.12 10.32
N LEU A 98 3.34 6.14 10.64
CA LEU A 98 4.58 5.88 9.91
C LEU A 98 4.35 5.48 8.45
N LEU A 99 3.29 4.73 8.13
CA LEU A 99 2.95 4.43 6.72
C LEU A 99 2.61 5.72 5.97
N GLN A 100 1.74 6.54 6.57
CA GLN A 100 1.30 7.80 5.99
C GLN A 100 2.49 8.75 5.80
N ASP A 101 3.32 8.92 6.82
CA ASP A 101 4.50 9.79 6.77
C ASP A 101 5.52 9.30 5.73
N CYS A 102 5.77 7.99 5.64
CA CYS A 102 6.65 7.41 4.62
C CYS A 102 6.10 7.59 3.21
N CYS A 103 4.78 7.45 3.03
CA CYS A 103 4.11 7.67 1.76
C CYS A 103 4.21 9.14 1.32
N GLU A 104 3.93 10.08 2.21
CA GLU A 104 4.02 11.52 1.91
C GLU A 104 5.46 11.96 1.63
N ALA A 105 6.44 11.52 2.43
CA ALA A 105 7.86 11.79 2.17
C ALA A 105 8.31 11.25 0.80
N CYS A 106 7.90 10.03 0.46
CA CYS A 106 8.20 9.45 -0.85
C CYS A 106 7.52 10.22 -1.98
N LYS A 107 6.25 10.62 -1.85
CA LYS A 107 5.56 11.46 -2.85
C LYS A 107 6.30 12.77 -3.10
N ILE A 108 6.78 13.44 -2.04
CA ILE A 108 7.58 14.66 -2.18
C ILE A 108 8.86 14.36 -2.94
N GLY A 109 9.55 13.26 -2.61
CA GLY A 109 10.73 12.79 -3.34
C GLY A 109 10.48 12.57 -4.83
N LEU A 110 9.39 11.87 -5.18
CA LEU A 110 9.00 11.61 -6.58
C LEU A 110 8.77 12.92 -7.35
N VAL A 111 8.03 13.87 -6.77
CA VAL A 111 7.77 15.19 -7.38
C VAL A 111 9.06 15.97 -7.61
N VAL A 112 9.96 16.01 -6.63
CA VAL A 112 11.25 16.70 -6.80
C VAL A 112 12.12 15.97 -7.82
N GLY A 113 12.11 14.64 -7.83
CA GLY A 113 12.82 13.81 -8.80
C GLY A 113 12.40 14.09 -10.24
N SER A 114 11.11 14.26 -10.49
CA SER A 114 10.54 14.62 -11.80
C SER A 114 10.86 16.04 -12.25
N SER A 115 11.23 16.94 -11.32
CA SER A 115 11.57 18.34 -11.64
C SER A 115 13.06 18.50 -12.01
N ALA A 116 13.49 19.63 -12.56
CA ALA A 116 14.92 19.91 -12.78
C ALA A 116 15.76 20.10 -11.48
N ASN A 117 15.13 20.02 -10.31
CA ASN A 117 15.79 20.20 -9.02
C ASN A 117 16.70 19.01 -8.65
N LYS A 118 17.63 19.28 -7.72
CA LYS A 118 18.48 18.25 -7.12
C LYS A 118 17.70 17.57 -5.99
N CYS A 119 17.95 16.28 -5.80
CA CYS A 119 17.42 15.52 -4.68
C CYS A 119 18.04 15.87 -3.32
N SER A 120 18.86 16.92 -3.23
CA SER A 120 19.46 17.36 -1.95
C SER A 120 18.67 18.57 -1.44
N VAL A 121 18.12 18.47 -0.23
CA VAL A 121 17.25 19.50 0.38
C VAL A 121 18.01 20.51 1.26
N GLU A 122 19.34 20.50 1.29
CA GLU A 122 20.12 21.40 2.15
C GLU A 122 19.83 22.91 1.90
N PRO A 123 19.68 23.71 2.97
CA PRO A 123 19.95 23.40 4.38
C PRO A 123 18.77 22.77 5.16
N PHE A 124 17.67 22.47 4.48
CA PHE A 124 16.50 21.84 5.09
C PHE A 124 16.67 20.31 5.18
N SER A 125 16.06 19.70 6.19
CA SER A 125 15.99 18.24 6.38
C SER A 125 14.72 17.92 7.17
N PHE A 126 14.02 16.86 6.75
CA PHE A 126 12.89 16.30 7.48
C PHE A 126 13.36 15.54 8.73
N GLY A 127 14.61 15.06 8.72
CA GLY A 127 15.22 14.23 9.75
C GLY A 127 15.08 12.74 9.45
N ALA A 128 15.89 11.92 10.11
CA ALA A 128 15.80 10.46 9.97
C ALA A 128 14.49 9.93 10.61
N PRO A 129 13.76 9.00 9.95
CA PRO A 129 14.12 8.29 8.71
C PRO A 129 13.58 8.91 7.41
N TRP A 130 12.90 10.06 7.46
CA TRP A 130 12.20 10.65 6.31
C TRP A 130 13.13 11.15 5.22
N ASP A 131 14.31 11.65 5.58
CA ASP A 131 15.33 12.07 4.62
C ASP A 131 15.74 10.91 3.70
N ASP A 132 16.00 9.72 4.26
CA ASP A 132 16.38 8.52 3.49
C ASP A 132 15.27 8.13 2.49
N ILE A 133 14.01 8.25 2.91
CA ILE A 133 12.85 7.90 2.08
C ILE A 133 12.69 8.89 0.93
N TYR A 134 12.79 10.18 1.23
CA TYR A 134 12.75 11.25 0.24
C TYR A 134 13.89 11.08 -0.79
N ASP A 135 15.11 10.83 -0.32
CA ASP A 135 16.30 10.67 -1.17
C ASP A 135 16.17 9.45 -2.07
N VAL A 136 15.73 8.31 -1.54
CA VAL A 136 15.51 7.09 -2.34
C VAL A 136 14.48 7.36 -3.44
N CYS A 137 13.30 7.88 -3.08
CA CYS A 137 12.23 8.10 -4.07
C CYS A 137 12.59 9.17 -5.11
N CYS A 138 13.32 10.23 -4.71
CA CYS A 138 13.79 11.25 -5.65
C CYS A 138 14.84 10.72 -6.62
N ASN A 139 15.84 9.99 -6.10
CA ASN A 139 16.93 9.48 -6.92
C ASN A 139 16.50 8.31 -7.82
N ASP A 140 15.49 7.53 -7.44
CA ASP A 140 14.93 6.46 -8.28
C ASP A 140 14.43 7.04 -9.61
N ILE A 141 13.66 8.14 -9.56
CA ILE A 141 13.18 8.86 -10.75
C ILE A 141 14.35 9.44 -11.56
N LYS A 142 15.36 10.01 -10.89
CA LYS A 142 16.56 10.55 -11.57
C LYS A 142 17.41 9.49 -12.27
N LYS A 143 17.44 8.25 -11.77
CA LYS A 143 18.29 7.16 -12.28
C LYS A 143 17.71 6.42 -13.48
N GLU A 144 16.38 6.46 -13.68
CA GLU A 144 15.74 5.86 -14.86
C GLU A 144 16.03 6.60 -16.18
N GLY A 145 16.84 7.68 -16.14
CA GLY A 145 17.61 8.07 -17.31
C GLY A 145 16.82 8.72 -18.44
N GLU A 146 15.62 9.25 -18.17
CA GLU A 146 15.12 10.34 -18.98
C GLU A 146 15.44 11.66 -18.26
N ILE A 147 16.46 12.34 -18.78
CA ILE A 147 16.66 13.74 -18.49
C ILE A 147 15.39 14.43 -19.00
N ILE A 148 14.41 14.65 -18.13
CA ILE A 148 13.44 15.72 -18.36
C ILE A 148 14.23 17.01 -18.17
N LEU A 149 14.91 17.41 -19.24
CA LEU A 149 15.30 18.80 -19.42
C LEU A 149 13.98 19.55 -19.43
N LEU A 150 13.66 20.24 -18.33
CA LEU A 150 12.73 21.38 -18.36
C LEU A 150 13.35 22.42 -19.30
N GLY A 151 13.15 22.18 -20.60
CA GLY A 151 13.93 22.77 -21.68
C GLY A 151 13.59 22.15 -23.03
N GLY A 152 12.34 21.77 -23.26
CA GLY A 152 11.84 21.40 -24.58
C GLY A 152 10.73 20.35 -24.55
N ASN A 153 9.49 20.81 -24.40
CA ASN A 153 8.23 20.06 -24.63
C ASN A 153 7.81 19.00 -23.59
N ASP A 154 7.67 19.39 -22.31
CA ASP A 154 6.81 18.65 -21.38
C ASP A 154 5.35 19.08 -21.56
N GLU A 155 4.56 18.28 -22.28
CA GLU A 155 3.11 18.50 -22.38
C GLU A 155 2.32 17.79 -21.26
N GLN A 156 2.98 17.08 -20.33
CA GLN A 156 2.32 16.40 -19.21
C GLN A 156 2.72 17.06 -17.88
N GLY A 157 1.75 17.67 -17.20
CA GLY A 157 1.96 18.34 -15.92
C GLY A 157 2.02 17.35 -14.75
N LEU A 158 2.24 17.90 -13.54
CA LEU A 158 2.33 17.12 -12.30
C LEU A 158 1.03 16.35 -12.01
N CYS A 159 -0.13 16.90 -12.38
CA CYS A 159 -1.42 16.25 -12.14
C CYS A 159 -1.60 14.98 -13.01
N GLU A 160 -1.13 14.99 -14.25
CA GLU A 160 -1.17 13.83 -15.15
C GLU A 160 -0.15 12.77 -14.73
N GLN A 161 1.01 13.21 -14.25
CA GLN A 161 2.07 12.32 -13.80
C GLN A 161 1.80 11.72 -12.41
N PHE A 162 1.11 12.45 -11.52
CA PHE A 162 0.81 12.03 -10.15
C PHE A 162 -0.68 12.24 -9.78
N PRO A 163 -1.59 11.36 -10.20
CA PRO A 163 -3.04 11.52 -9.99
C PRO A 163 -3.49 11.60 -8.53
N SER A 164 -2.68 11.16 -7.57
CA SER A 164 -2.99 11.16 -6.12
C SER A 164 -2.26 12.23 -5.31
N ILE A 165 -1.70 13.24 -5.99
CA ILE A 165 -1.08 14.37 -5.32
C ILE A 165 -2.12 15.25 -4.59
N CYS A 166 -3.36 15.22 -5.08
CA CYS A 166 -4.54 15.82 -4.46
C CYS A 166 -5.55 14.74 -4.08
N SER A 167 -6.33 14.98 -3.02
CA SER A 167 -7.40 14.06 -2.62
C SER A 167 -8.60 14.04 -3.57
N GLN A 168 -8.85 15.14 -4.29
CA GLN A 168 -9.95 15.27 -5.23
C GLN A 168 -9.49 15.89 -6.55
N VAL A 169 -9.50 17.21 -6.68
CA VAL A 169 -9.18 17.90 -7.95
C VAL A 169 -7.74 18.40 -7.92
N CYS A 170 -6.97 18.12 -8.96
CA CYS A 170 -5.61 18.64 -9.18
C CYS A 170 -5.61 19.56 -10.40
N GLU A 171 -5.01 20.74 -10.27
CA GLU A 171 -4.78 21.66 -11.39
C GLU A 171 -3.29 22.03 -11.47
N ASN A 172 -2.71 21.89 -12.67
CA ASN A 172 -1.35 22.35 -12.95
C ASN A 172 -1.31 23.88 -12.97
N VAL A 173 -0.26 24.46 -12.41
CA VAL A 173 0.02 25.91 -12.46
C VAL A 173 1.34 26.18 -13.16
N GLU A 174 1.51 27.42 -13.65
CA GLU A 174 2.74 27.84 -14.32
C GLU A 174 4.00 27.60 -13.47
N GLY A 175 5.10 27.22 -14.12
CA GLY A 175 6.38 26.95 -13.46
C GLY A 175 6.57 25.51 -12.97
N GLY A 176 5.72 24.56 -13.40
CA GLY A 176 5.85 23.15 -13.04
C GLY A 176 5.36 22.84 -11.62
N SER A 177 4.33 23.55 -11.16
CA SER A 177 3.71 23.36 -9.84
C SER A 177 2.23 22.97 -9.98
N TYR A 178 1.55 22.72 -8.87
CA TYR A 178 0.14 22.31 -8.83
C TYR A 178 -0.62 22.96 -7.67
N VAL A 179 -1.96 22.95 -7.77
CA VAL A 179 -2.87 23.34 -6.69
C VAL A 179 -4.00 22.31 -6.58
N CYS A 180 -4.38 21.97 -5.35
CA CYS A 180 -5.53 21.10 -5.11
C CYS A 180 -6.80 21.92 -4.87
N LYS A 181 -7.92 21.42 -5.39
CA LYS A 181 -9.27 21.96 -5.16
C LYS A 181 -10.21 20.84 -4.69
N CYS A 182 -11.31 21.25 -4.08
CA CYS A 182 -12.33 20.35 -3.57
C CYS A 182 -13.62 20.49 -4.36
N HIS A 183 -14.37 19.39 -4.45
CA HIS A 183 -15.74 19.36 -4.94
C HIS A 183 -16.66 20.15 -3.98
N PRO A 184 -17.83 20.63 -4.46
CA PRO A 184 -18.81 21.27 -3.60
C PRO A 184 -19.17 20.41 -2.38
N GLY A 185 -19.30 21.05 -1.21
CA GLY A 185 -19.55 20.36 0.06
C GLY A 185 -18.28 19.89 0.80
N TYR A 186 -17.10 20.15 0.23
CA TYR A 186 -15.82 19.83 0.85
C TYR A 186 -14.94 21.09 1.02
N GLU A 187 -14.19 21.13 2.11
CA GLU A 187 -13.19 22.16 2.41
C GLU A 187 -11.77 21.59 2.30
N LEU A 188 -10.87 22.38 1.71
CA LEU A 188 -9.46 22.04 1.61
C LEU A 188 -8.80 22.28 2.96
N GLN A 189 -8.29 21.21 3.57
CA GLN A 189 -7.56 21.27 4.83
C GLN A 189 -6.28 22.12 4.72
N ASP A 190 -5.70 22.42 5.88
CA ASP A 190 -4.47 23.21 5.99
C ASP A 190 -3.27 22.59 5.26
N ASP A 191 -3.28 21.27 5.02
CA ASP A 191 -2.26 20.56 4.24
C ASP A 191 -2.29 20.88 2.73
N LYS A 192 -3.31 21.62 2.27
CA LYS A 192 -3.54 22.03 0.88
C LYS A 192 -3.67 20.87 -0.11
N LYS A 193 -3.99 19.68 0.37
CA LYS A 193 -4.16 18.46 -0.43
C LYS A 193 -5.43 17.70 -0.11
N THR A 194 -5.84 17.67 1.16
CA THR A 194 -6.94 16.85 1.65
C THR A 194 -8.24 17.63 1.72
N CYS A 195 -9.27 17.12 1.08
CA CYS A 195 -10.62 17.67 1.09
C CYS A 195 -11.47 16.93 2.13
N VAL A 196 -12.00 17.64 3.11
CA VAL A 196 -12.91 17.10 4.15
C VAL A 196 -14.30 17.63 3.94
N LEU A 197 -15.32 16.84 4.28
CA LEU A 197 -16.70 17.31 4.24
C LEU A 197 -16.87 18.49 5.20
N LEU A 198 -17.50 19.56 4.72
CA LEU A 198 -17.99 20.63 5.59
C LEU A 198 -19.10 20.03 6.46
N SER A 199 -18.91 20.03 7.78
CA SER A 199 -19.91 19.50 8.72
C SER A 199 -21.24 20.26 8.61
N ASP A 200 -22.34 19.52 8.72
CA ASP A 200 -23.74 19.88 8.40
C ASP A 200 -24.41 21.00 9.24
N ASP A 201 -23.71 22.08 9.61
CA ASP A 201 -24.31 23.15 10.43
C ASP A 201 -24.72 24.42 9.66
N ASP A 202 -24.31 24.62 8.40
CA ASP A 202 -24.59 25.88 7.66
C ASP A 202 -25.10 25.71 6.21
N ASN A 203 -25.79 24.61 5.87
CA ASN A 203 -26.41 24.46 4.54
C ASN A 203 -27.93 24.27 4.61
N GLU A 204 -28.64 25.38 4.74
CA GLU A 204 -30.04 25.51 4.36
C GLU A 204 -30.16 25.61 2.83
N ALA A 205 -30.07 24.47 2.14
CA ALA A 205 -30.79 24.15 0.91
C ALA A 205 -30.24 22.87 0.26
N LEU A 206 -30.73 21.70 0.71
CA LEU A 206 -31.15 20.57 -0.14
C LEU A 206 -31.63 19.43 0.76
N GLU A 207 -32.94 19.33 0.96
CA GLU A 207 -33.57 18.05 1.34
C GLU A 207 -34.23 17.43 0.10
N PRO A 208 -34.36 16.08 -0.01
CA PRO A 208 -34.21 15.09 1.06
C PRO A 208 -33.10 14.06 0.81
N LYS A 209 -32.70 13.40 1.91
CA LYS A 209 -31.90 12.17 1.99
C LYS A 209 -32.38 11.11 0.99
N GLY A 210 -31.82 11.13 -0.21
CA GLY A 210 -31.85 10.03 -1.16
C GLY A 210 -30.45 9.44 -1.25
N CYS A 211 -30.32 8.13 -1.21
CA CYS A 211 -29.04 7.51 -1.46
C CYS A 211 -28.63 7.69 -2.91
N ASP A 212 -27.32 7.81 -3.14
CA ASP A 212 -26.74 7.83 -4.49
C ASP A 212 -27.19 6.60 -5.29
N THR A 213 -27.22 6.72 -6.61
CA THR A 213 -27.55 5.59 -7.51
C THR A 213 -26.64 4.40 -7.21
N GLY A 214 -27.21 3.20 -7.05
CA GLY A 214 -26.48 2.01 -6.61
C GLY A 214 -26.45 1.81 -5.09
N PHE A 215 -27.09 2.69 -4.32
CA PHE A 215 -27.22 2.57 -2.87
C PHE A 215 -28.69 2.63 -2.41
N GLN A 216 -29.01 1.91 -1.35
CA GLN A 216 -30.33 1.86 -0.73
C GLN A 216 -30.26 2.32 0.72
N TYR A 217 -31.22 3.16 1.12
CA TYR A 217 -31.25 3.69 2.48
C TYR A 217 -31.70 2.61 3.47
N ASN A 218 -30.82 2.30 4.42
CA ASN A 218 -31.10 1.37 5.49
C ASN A 218 -31.65 2.13 6.71
N LYS A 219 -32.96 2.03 6.94
CA LYS A 219 -33.64 2.71 8.06
C LYS A 219 -33.15 2.30 9.46
N ARG A 220 -32.46 1.17 9.59
CA ARG A 220 -31.96 0.69 10.90
C ARG A 220 -30.58 1.27 11.21
N THR A 221 -29.74 1.45 10.21
CA THR A 221 -28.38 2.01 10.37
C THR A 221 -28.32 3.48 10.02
N GLU A 222 -29.40 4.04 9.46
CA GLU A 222 -29.49 5.41 8.94
C GLU A 222 -28.45 5.73 7.85
N GLU A 223 -27.92 4.69 7.19
CA GLU A 223 -26.87 4.77 6.18
C GLU A 223 -27.35 4.33 4.80
N CYS A 224 -26.66 4.80 3.76
CA CYS A 224 -26.81 4.30 2.40
C CYS A 224 -25.93 3.08 2.20
N VAL A 225 -26.56 1.91 2.10
CA VAL A 225 -25.84 0.65 1.86
C VAL A 225 -25.81 0.35 0.38
N ASP A 226 -24.68 -0.15 -0.09
CA ASP A 226 -24.51 -0.61 -1.45
C ASP A 226 -25.59 -1.65 -1.83
N VAL A 227 -26.21 -1.46 -2.99
CA VAL A 227 -27.15 -2.43 -3.56
C VAL A 227 -26.33 -3.47 -4.28
N ASN A 228 -26.45 -4.72 -3.87
CA ASN A 228 -25.77 -5.80 -4.59
C ASN A 228 -26.60 -6.23 -5.81
N GLU A 229 -26.38 -5.63 -6.97
CA GLU A 229 -27.17 -5.91 -8.16
C GLU A 229 -27.01 -7.36 -8.66
N CYS A 230 -25.88 -8.00 -8.32
CA CYS A 230 -25.66 -9.43 -8.60
C CYS A 230 -26.54 -10.34 -7.73
N ALA A 231 -26.87 -9.91 -6.50
CA ALA A 231 -27.73 -10.65 -5.59
C ALA A 231 -29.23 -10.32 -5.78
N THR A 232 -29.56 -9.07 -6.16
CA THR A 232 -30.94 -8.68 -6.48
C THR A 232 -31.38 -9.18 -7.85
N GLY A 233 -30.43 -9.54 -8.73
CA GLY A 233 -30.71 -9.99 -10.09
C GLY A 233 -30.99 -8.83 -11.06
N GLU A 234 -30.73 -7.60 -10.64
CA GLU A 234 -30.88 -6.39 -11.46
C GLU A 234 -29.67 -6.16 -12.38
N ALA A 235 -28.56 -6.86 -12.15
CA ALA A 235 -27.37 -6.77 -12.98
C ALA A 235 -27.63 -7.23 -14.43
N THR A 236 -27.35 -6.35 -15.39
CA THR A 236 -27.52 -6.60 -16.84
C THR A 236 -26.32 -7.32 -17.47
N CYS A 237 -25.85 -8.41 -16.86
CA CYS A 237 -24.76 -9.23 -17.42
C CYS A 237 -25.27 -10.30 -18.40
N ASN A 238 -24.45 -10.66 -19.39
CA ASN A 238 -24.75 -11.82 -20.24
C ASN A 238 -24.49 -13.12 -19.47
N LEU A 239 -25.54 -13.74 -18.94
CA LEU A 239 -25.45 -14.97 -18.15
C LEU A 239 -24.80 -16.16 -18.91
N ALA A 240 -24.71 -16.12 -20.24
CA ALA A 240 -24.08 -17.19 -21.02
C ALA A 240 -22.55 -17.04 -21.14
N SER A 241 -22.01 -15.83 -20.98
CA SER A 241 -20.60 -15.55 -21.23
C SER A 241 -19.93 -14.65 -20.18
N GLN A 242 -20.66 -14.20 -19.16
CA GLN A 242 -20.18 -13.25 -18.16
C GLN A 242 -20.58 -13.65 -16.74
N ILE A 243 -19.72 -13.30 -15.78
CA ILE A 243 -19.97 -13.43 -14.35
C ILE A 243 -20.14 -12.03 -13.77
N CYS A 244 -21.21 -11.84 -13.00
CA CYS A 244 -21.46 -10.59 -12.28
C CYS A 244 -20.55 -10.49 -11.05
N ARG A 245 -19.89 -9.34 -10.88
CA ARG A 245 -19.16 -8.99 -9.67
C ARG A 245 -19.67 -7.65 -9.14
N ASN A 246 -20.17 -7.68 -7.91
CA ASN A 246 -20.64 -6.48 -7.23
C ASN A 246 -19.48 -5.54 -6.92
N THR A 247 -19.72 -4.24 -7.04
CA THR A 247 -18.77 -3.17 -6.70
C THR A 247 -19.50 -2.11 -5.88
N VAL A 248 -18.78 -1.26 -5.14
CA VAL A 248 -19.46 -0.24 -4.34
C VAL A 248 -20.07 0.83 -5.27
N GLY A 249 -21.40 0.95 -5.24
CA GLY A 249 -22.23 1.84 -6.05
C GLY A 249 -22.56 1.33 -7.45
N SER A 250 -22.19 0.10 -7.82
CA SER A 250 -22.48 -0.48 -9.14
C SER A 250 -22.13 -1.97 -9.23
N PHE A 251 -22.19 -2.55 -10.43
CA PHE A 251 -21.68 -3.89 -10.71
C PHE A 251 -20.84 -3.90 -11.99
N ILE A 252 -19.96 -4.90 -12.10
CA ILE A 252 -19.25 -5.17 -13.36
C ILE A 252 -19.53 -6.58 -13.85
N CYS A 253 -19.56 -6.75 -15.17
CA CYS A 253 -19.69 -8.04 -15.83
C CYS A 253 -18.31 -8.46 -16.35
N ILE A 254 -17.82 -9.58 -15.87
CA ILE A 254 -16.50 -10.11 -16.22
C ILE A 254 -16.69 -11.22 -17.24
N ASP A 255 -16.09 -11.09 -18.42
CA ASP A 255 -16.15 -12.12 -19.44
C ASP A 255 -15.50 -13.43 -18.96
N ILE A 256 -16.18 -14.54 -19.18
CA ILE A 256 -15.64 -15.88 -19.03
C ILE A 256 -14.77 -16.13 -20.26
N ILE A 257 -13.53 -15.64 -20.22
CA ILE A 257 -12.53 -15.97 -21.23
C ILE A 257 -12.14 -17.43 -20.98
N ALA A 258 -12.73 -18.35 -21.74
CA ALA A 258 -12.14 -19.66 -21.88
C ALA A 258 -10.74 -19.45 -22.47
N PRO A 259 -9.66 -19.91 -21.83
CA PRO A 259 -8.32 -19.71 -22.37
C PRO A 259 -8.26 -20.31 -23.77
N ASP A 260 -7.79 -19.54 -24.74
CA ASP A 260 -7.40 -20.05 -26.06
C ASP A 260 -6.16 -20.92 -25.86
N ILE A 261 -6.38 -22.20 -25.62
CA ILE A 261 -5.32 -23.17 -25.43
C ILE A 261 -4.83 -23.62 -26.81
N ALA A 262 -3.73 -23.05 -27.25
CA ALA A 262 -2.95 -23.57 -28.36
C ALA A 262 -2.25 -24.87 -27.91
N CYS A 263 -2.67 -26.01 -28.48
CA CYS A 263 -2.07 -27.31 -28.20
C CYS A 263 -1.06 -27.71 -29.29
N ASP A 264 0.01 -28.38 -28.89
CA ASP A 264 1.00 -28.95 -29.80
C ASP A 264 0.39 -30.02 -30.73
N ALA A 265 1.07 -30.29 -31.86
CA ALA A 265 0.65 -31.29 -32.82
C ALA A 265 0.51 -32.67 -32.17
N GLY A 266 -0.71 -33.22 -32.18
CA GLY A 266 -1.07 -34.48 -31.51
C GLY A 266 -2.06 -34.30 -30.36
N TYR A 267 -2.31 -33.06 -29.92
CA TYR A 267 -3.25 -32.77 -28.83
C TYR A 267 -4.44 -31.91 -29.29
N GLU A 268 -5.58 -32.01 -28.60
CA GLU A 268 -6.77 -31.18 -28.80
C GLU A 268 -7.17 -30.47 -27.49
N PRO A 269 -7.65 -29.22 -27.54
CA PRO A 269 -8.12 -28.52 -26.34
C PRO A 269 -9.47 -29.09 -25.88
N LYS A 270 -9.55 -29.59 -24.65
CA LYS A 270 -10.77 -30.09 -24.02
C LYS A 270 -10.82 -29.67 -22.55
N ASN A 271 -11.89 -28.95 -22.14
CA ASN A 271 -12.10 -28.47 -20.77
C ASN A 271 -10.89 -27.73 -20.15
N GLY A 272 -10.26 -26.83 -20.90
CA GLY A 272 -9.14 -26.05 -20.36
C GLY A 272 -7.82 -26.83 -20.26
N LYS A 273 -7.67 -27.98 -20.92
CA LYS A 273 -6.40 -28.73 -21.03
C LYS A 273 -6.21 -29.32 -22.44
N CYS A 274 -4.95 -29.50 -22.84
CA CYS A 274 -4.61 -30.27 -24.03
C CYS A 274 -4.71 -31.77 -23.73
N VAL A 275 -5.55 -32.49 -24.46
CA VAL A 275 -5.69 -33.95 -24.36
C VAL A 275 -5.13 -34.60 -25.63
N ASP A 276 -4.39 -35.70 -25.47
CA ASP A 276 -3.78 -36.42 -26.59
C ASP A 276 -4.87 -37.06 -27.48
N LYS A 277 -4.83 -36.78 -28.78
CA LYS A 277 -5.75 -37.33 -29.78
C LYS A 277 -5.68 -38.86 -29.88
N CYS A 278 -4.56 -39.47 -29.49
CA CYS A 278 -4.37 -40.91 -29.54
C CYS A 278 -5.08 -41.65 -28.39
N ASN A 279 -5.47 -40.98 -27.31
CA ASN A 279 -6.08 -41.63 -26.14
C ASN A 279 -7.61 -41.53 -26.11
N THR A 280 -8.22 -40.94 -27.15
CA THR A 280 -9.69 -40.80 -27.29
C THR A 280 -10.28 -41.69 -28.39
N SER A 281 -9.44 -42.44 -29.12
CA SER A 281 -9.85 -43.50 -30.04
C SER A 281 -9.69 -44.86 -29.35
N GLY A 282 -10.50 -45.12 -28.32
CA GLY A 282 -10.52 -46.41 -27.65
C GLY A 282 -11.04 -47.51 -28.57
N HIS A 283 -10.20 -48.49 -28.88
CA HIS A 283 -10.57 -49.89 -29.00
C HIS A 283 -9.42 -50.79 -28.55
#